data_AF-A0A925SE13-F1
#
_entry.id   AF-A0A925SE13-F1
#
_cell.length_a   1.000
_cell.length_b   1.000
_cell.length_c   1.000
_cell.angle_alpha   90.00
_cell.angle_beta   90.00
_cell.angle_gamma   90.00
#
_symmetry.space_group_name_H-M   'P 1'
#
loop_
_entity.id
_entity.type
_entity.pdbx_description
1 polymer ?
#
loop_
_entity_poly.entity_id
_entity_poly.type
_entity_poly.pdbx_seq_one_letter_code
_entity_poly.pdbx_strand_id
1 'polypeptide(L)'
;MNRTDKKFCLHRQLLPKILDALKEEYSILAIDEETVFRYDNTYFDTLDDQMYIHHQNGKGNRYKIRVRQYVQSNDNFLEVKFKTNKGRTIKERMKRSDIISEFKNKEHDFLRKASPYQATDLYPKIWSTFNRITLVDNNFTERVTIDTFPGFKNKDHEVVLDNLVIIEVKQSKANKPALVTQVLSAHK
;
A
#
# COMPACT_ATOMS: atom_id res chain seq x y z
N MET A 1 -9.22 -9.63 14.64
CA MET A 1 -7.97 -8.99 15.10
C MET A 1 -7.95 -7.53 14.68
N ASN A 2 -8.10 -6.60 15.63
CA ASN A 2 -8.08 -5.17 15.37
C ASN A 2 -6.62 -4.68 15.47
N ARG A 3 -6.05 -4.28 14.33
CA ARG A 3 -4.71 -3.69 14.25
C ARG A 3 -4.80 -2.17 14.16
N THR A 4 -3.72 -1.50 14.52
CA THR A 4 -3.49 -0.07 14.29
C THR A 4 -2.37 0.07 13.28
N ASP A 5 -2.61 0.91 12.26
CA ASP A 5 -1.62 1.26 11.26
C ASP A 5 -1.23 2.73 11.45
N LYS A 6 0.07 3.03 11.59
CA LYS A 6 0.61 4.40 11.63
C LYS A 6 1.56 4.61 10.47
N LYS A 7 1.56 5.81 9.89
CA LYS A 7 2.43 6.17 8.77
C LYS A 7 3.25 7.39 9.10
N PHE A 8 4.50 7.37 8.64
CA PHE A 8 5.47 8.43 8.81
C PHE A 8 6.09 8.73 7.45
N CYS A 9 6.29 10.01 7.17
CA CYS A 9 7.01 10.48 5.99
C CYS A 9 8.29 11.15 6.46
N LEU A 10 9.42 10.81 5.86
CA LEU A 10 10.72 11.35 6.25
C LEU A 10 11.66 11.45 5.05
N HIS A 11 12.70 12.27 5.19
CA HIS A 11 13.73 12.43 4.18
C HIS A 11 14.63 11.19 4.13
N ARG A 12 14.94 10.69 2.92
CA ARG A 12 15.70 9.44 2.69
C ARG A 12 17.05 9.39 3.42
N GLN A 13 17.70 10.54 3.63
CA GLN A 13 18.96 10.63 4.39
C GLN A 13 18.86 10.13 5.84
N LEU A 14 17.66 10.10 6.43
CA LEU A 14 17.45 9.58 7.78
C LEU A 14 17.33 8.05 7.82
N LEU A 15 17.09 7.41 6.66
CA LEU A 15 16.82 5.96 6.60
C LEU A 15 17.97 5.11 7.16
N PRO A 16 19.27 5.36 6.85
CA PRO A 16 20.36 4.57 7.44
C PRO A 16 20.39 4.61 8.97
N LYS A 17 20.17 5.79 9.56
CA LYS A 17 20.12 5.96 11.02
C LYS A 17 18.95 5.20 11.64
N ILE A 18 17.79 5.22 10.99
CA ILE A 18 16.61 4.48 11.44
C ILE A 18 16.87 2.97 11.37
N LEU A 19 17.45 2.47 10.28
CA LEU A 19 17.74 1.04 10.13
C LEU A 19 18.76 0.57 11.17
N ASP A 20 19.81 1.34 11.42
CA ASP A 20 20.81 1.02 12.43
C ASP A 20 20.19 0.92 13.84
N ALA A 21 19.27 1.81 14.18
CA ALA A 21 18.55 1.79 15.45
C ALA A 21 17.56 0.61 15.61
N LEU A 22 17.18 -0.06 14.52
CA LEU A 22 16.22 -1.16 14.54
C LEU A 22 16.88 -2.55 14.41
N LYS A 23 18.15 -2.62 14.00
CA LYS A 23 18.78 -3.87 13.54
C LYS A 23 18.82 -5.01 14.57
N GLU A 24 18.88 -4.69 15.86
CA GLU A 24 18.95 -5.70 16.93
C GLU A 24 17.57 -6.31 17.25
N GLU A 25 16.49 -5.56 17.00
CA GLU A 25 15.12 -5.90 17.43
C GLU A 25 14.22 -6.35 16.27
N TYR A 26 14.67 -6.13 15.03
CA TYR A 26 13.90 -6.43 13.83
C TYR A 26 14.71 -7.26 12.83
N SER A 27 14.03 -8.23 12.25
CA SER A 27 14.52 -9.03 11.13
C SER A 27 13.95 -8.51 9.81
N ILE A 28 14.74 -8.59 8.73
CA ILE A 28 14.31 -8.24 7.37
C ILE A 28 13.69 -9.45 6.66
N LEU A 29 12.60 -9.23 5.92
CA LEU A 29 12.05 -10.27 5.05
C LEU A 29 12.95 -10.44 3.82
N ALA A 30 13.43 -11.67 3.62
CA ALA A 30 14.12 -12.10 2.40
C ALA A 30 13.31 -13.17 1.68
N ILE A 31 13.20 -13.08 0.35
CA ILE A 31 12.60 -14.09 -0.53
C ILE A 31 13.54 -14.23 -1.72
N ASP A 32 14.01 -15.45 -1.99
CA ASP A 32 14.96 -15.72 -3.08
C ASP A 32 16.17 -14.77 -3.05
N GLU A 33 16.76 -14.57 -1.85
CA GLU A 33 17.89 -13.66 -1.55
C GLU A 33 17.59 -12.15 -1.72
N GLU A 34 16.43 -11.79 -2.22
CA GLU A 34 15.98 -10.40 -2.36
C GLU A 34 15.37 -9.86 -1.07
N THR A 35 15.69 -8.61 -0.74
CA THR A 35 15.17 -7.91 0.46
C THR A 35 14.41 -6.62 0.13
N VAL A 36 14.50 -6.17 -1.13
CA VAL A 36 13.84 -4.96 -1.64
C VAL A 36 12.90 -5.37 -2.78
N PHE A 37 11.62 -5.14 -2.59
CA PHE A 37 10.59 -5.59 -3.54
C PHE A 37 9.94 -4.42 -4.26
N ARG A 38 9.81 -4.50 -5.59
CA ARG A 38 9.17 -3.46 -6.39
C ARG A 38 7.68 -3.76 -6.55
N TYR A 39 6.88 -2.73 -6.37
CA TYR A 39 5.43 -2.79 -6.48
C TYR A 39 4.95 -1.83 -7.54
N ASP A 40 4.27 -2.36 -8.55
CA ASP A 40 3.62 -1.56 -9.57
C ASP A 40 2.10 -1.63 -9.36
N ASN A 41 1.43 -0.49 -9.32
CA ASN A 41 0.02 -0.38 -9.01
C ASN A 41 -0.69 0.46 -10.07
N THR A 42 -1.83 -0.02 -10.55
CA THR A 42 -2.76 0.76 -11.37
C THR A 42 -4.01 1.01 -10.55
N TYR A 43 -4.28 2.26 -10.20
CA TYR A 43 -5.51 2.67 -9.52
C TYR A 43 -6.57 3.04 -10.56
N PHE A 44 -7.78 2.54 -10.31
CA PHE A 44 -8.94 2.80 -11.14
C PHE A 44 -9.88 3.77 -10.45
N ASP A 45 -10.52 4.62 -11.25
CA ASP A 45 -11.61 5.48 -10.80
C ASP A 45 -12.71 5.55 -11.86
N THR A 46 -13.85 6.14 -11.49
CA THR A 46 -14.89 6.49 -12.45
C THR A 46 -14.45 7.65 -13.34
N LEU A 47 -15.20 7.91 -14.42
CA LEU A 47 -14.91 9.01 -15.32
C LEU A 47 -14.80 10.35 -14.56
N ASP A 48 -15.71 10.56 -13.61
CA ASP A 48 -15.87 11.71 -12.72
C ASP A 48 -15.09 11.60 -11.39
N ASP A 49 -14.14 10.67 -11.27
CA ASP A 49 -13.21 10.54 -10.13
C ASP A 49 -13.89 10.38 -8.76
N GLN A 50 -14.99 9.62 -8.69
CA GLN A 50 -15.79 9.47 -7.48
C GLN A 50 -14.99 8.92 -6.30
N MET A 51 -14.12 7.92 -6.51
CA MET A 51 -13.35 7.33 -5.41
C MET A 51 -12.30 8.31 -4.87
N TYR A 52 -11.66 9.08 -5.73
CA TYR A 52 -10.79 10.19 -5.35
C TYR A 52 -11.54 11.25 -4.54
N ILE A 53 -12.66 11.76 -5.04
CA ILE A 53 -13.47 12.78 -4.36
C ILE A 53 -13.95 12.27 -3.00
N HIS A 54 -14.47 11.04 -2.94
CA HIS A 54 -14.86 10.40 -1.69
C HIS A 54 -13.69 10.25 -0.71
N HIS A 55 -12.48 10.02 -1.20
CA HIS A 55 -11.29 9.92 -0.37
C HIS A 55 -10.88 11.27 0.22
N GLN A 56 -10.80 12.30 -0.62
CA GLN A 56 -10.43 13.66 -0.22
C GLN A 56 -11.44 14.26 0.76
N ASN A 57 -12.74 14.09 0.48
CA ASN A 57 -13.81 14.59 1.35
C ASN A 57 -13.99 13.77 2.63
N GLY A 58 -13.14 12.77 2.89
CA GLY A 58 -13.18 11.99 4.12
C GLY A 58 -14.42 11.11 4.27
N LYS A 59 -15.20 10.87 3.20
CA LYS A 59 -16.46 10.09 3.23
C LYS A 59 -16.26 8.76 3.95
N GLY A 60 -17.13 8.46 4.92
CA GLY A 60 -16.99 7.29 5.79
C GLY A 60 -16.95 5.98 5.01
N ASN A 61 -17.99 5.73 4.20
CA ASN A 61 -18.05 4.61 3.27
C ASN A 61 -17.38 4.99 1.95
N ARG A 62 -16.24 4.39 1.63
CA ARG A 62 -15.49 4.69 0.40
C ARG A 62 -14.66 3.51 -0.09
N TYR A 63 -14.47 3.44 -1.40
CA TYR A 63 -13.74 2.36 -2.07
C TYR A 63 -12.43 2.87 -2.67
N LYS A 64 -11.49 1.94 -2.87
CA LYS A 64 -10.36 2.09 -3.77
C LYS A 64 -10.19 0.78 -4.53
N ILE A 65 -10.03 0.86 -5.84
CA ILE A 65 -9.85 -0.30 -6.71
C ILE A 65 -8.50 -0.19 -7.39
N ARG A 66 -7.73 -1.27 -7.40
CA ARG A 66 -6.43 -1.29 -8.05
C ARG A 66 -6.04 -2.68 -8.55
N VAL A 67 -5.22 -2.70 -9.60
CA VAL A 67 -4.39 -3.86 -9.92
C VAL A 67 -3.01 -3.62 -9.33
N ARG A 68 -2.42 -4.65 -8.73
CA ARG A 68 -1.08 -4.61 -8.16
C ARG A 68 -0.26 -5.78 -8.69
N GLN A 69 0.94 -5.47 -9.17
CA GLN A 69 1.97 -6.45 -9.50
C GLN A 69 3.06 -6.44 -8.42
N TYR A 70 3.45 -7.65 -8.02
CA TYR A 70 4.67 -7.93 -7.29
C TYR A 70 5.73 -8.28 -8.34
N VAL A 71 6.62 -7.34 -8.68
CA VAL A 71 7.45 -7.46 -9.89
C VAL A 71 8.35 -8.69 -9.85
N GLN A 72 9.00 -8.94 -8.70
CA GLN A 72 9.92 -10.05 -8.51
C GLN A 72 9.25 -11.43 -8.67
N SER A 73 8.06 -11.63 -8.11
CA SER A 73 7.34 -12.91 -8.23
C SER A 73 6.42 -13.00 -9.44
N ASN A 74 6.30 -11.90 -10.20
CA ASN A 74 5.32 -11.70 -11.26
C ASN A 74 3.86 -12.03 -10.85
N ASP A 75 3.54 -11.92 -9.55
CA ASP A 75 2.17 -12.11 -9.08
C ASP A 75 1.35 -10.84 -9.28
N ASN A 76 0.14 -11.00 -9.83
CA ASN A 76 -0.78 -9.91 -10.09
C ASN A 76 -2.08 -10.11 -9.31
N PHE A 77 -2.62 -9.03 -8.74
CA PHE A 77 -3.89 -9.07 -8.02
C PHE A 77 -4.76 -7.86 -8.36
N LEU A 78 -6.03 -8.11 -8.68
CA LEU A 78 -7.07 -7.10 -8.61
C LEU A 78 -7.56 -7.02 -7.17
N GLU A 79 -7.50 -5.83 -6.58
CA GLU A 79 -7.80 -5.58 -5.18
C GLU A 79 -8.88 -4.51 -5.04
N VAL A 80 -9.89 -4.80 -4.22
CA VAL A 80 -10.91 -3.84 -3.78
C VAL A 80 -10.73 -3.57 -2.30
N LYS A 81 -10.60 -2.30 -1.93
CA LYS A 81 -10.46 -1.84 -0.56
C LYS A 81 -11.66 -0.98 -0.18
N PHE A 82 -12.52 -1.50 0.68
CA PHE A 82 -13.67 -0.78 1.22
C PHE A 82 -13.37 -0.29 2.64
N LYS A 83 -13.40 1.02 2.86
CA LYS A 83 -13.42 1.61 4.20
C LYS A 83 -14.85 1.89 4.60
N THR A 84 -15.26 1.41 5.77
CA THR A 84 -16.58 1.64 6.35
C THR A 84 -16.58 2.91 7.20
N ASN A 85 -17.77 3.51 7.38
CA ASN A 85 -18.00 4.62 8.29
C ASN A 85 -17.66 4.31 9.76
N LYS A 86 -17.56 3.03 10.14
CA LYS A 86 -17.07 2.57 11.45
C LYS A 86 -15.54 2.50 11.54
N GLY A 87 -14.82 3.03 10.55
CA GLY A 87 -13.36 3.05 10.52
C GLY A 87 -12.70 1.72 10.19
N ARG A 88 -13.46 0.67 9.86
CA ARG A 88 -12.94 -0.64 9.46
C ARG A 88 -12.60 -0.63 7.98
N THR A 89 -11.52 -1.32 7.61
CA THR A 89 -11.20 -1.60 6.20
C THR A 89 -11.43 -3.08 5.91
N ILE A 90 -12.17 -3.37 4.85
CA ILE A 90 -12.33 -4.70 4.26
C ILE A 90 -11.55 -4.70 2.95
N LYS A 91 -10.73 -5.74 2.74
CA LYS A 91 -9.94 -5.91 1.53
C LYS A 91 -10.30 -7.25 0.92
N GLU A 92 -10.71 -7.21 -0.32
CA GLU A 92 -10.95 -8.38 -1.15
C GLU A 92 -9.99 -8.34 -2.33
N ARG A 93 -9.54 -9.51 -2.79
CA ARG A 93 -8.67 -9.60 -3.95
C ARG A 93 -8.88 -10.89 -4.71
N MET A 94 -8.59 -10.86 -6.01
CA MET A 94 -8.47 -12.06 -6.84
C MET A 94 -7.13 -12.05 -7.57
N LYS A 95 -6.57 -13.23 -7.82
CA LYS A 95 -5.33 -13.38 -8.60
C LYS A 95 -5.61 -13.07 -10.07
N ARG A 96 -4.67 -12.40 -10.72
CA ARG A 96 -4.64 -12.09 -12.15
C ARG A 96 -3.41 -12.70 -12.80
N SER A 97 -3.48 -12.87 -14.11
CA SER A 97 -2.34 -13.30 -14.93
C SER A 97 -1.35 -12.17 -15.25
N ASP A 98 -1.83 -10.92 -15.25
CA ASP A 98 -1.12 -9.76 -15.78
C ASP A 98 -1.58 -8.46 -15.07
N ILE A 99 -0.81 -7.38 -15.26
CA ILE A 99 -1.08 -6.02 -14.74
C ILE A 99 -1.92 -5.16 -15.70
N ILE A 100 -2.32 -5.73 -16.84
CA ILE A 100 -3.01 -5.02 -17.93
C ILE A 100 -4.29 -4.36 -17.40
N SER A 101 -4.64 -3.17 -17.91
CA SER A 101 -5.71 -2.37 -17.29
C SER A 101 -7.12 -2.89 -17.61
N GLU A 102 -7.25 -3.60 -18.72
CA GLU A 102 -8.48 -4.19 -19.22
C GLU A 102 -8.96 -5.30 -18.28
N PHE A 103 -10.28 -5.30 -18.01
CA PHE A 103 -10.92 -6.30 -17.17
C PHE A 103 -11.41 -7.49 -18.00
N LYS A 104 -11.23 -8.71 -17.47
CA LYS A 104 -11.76 -9.96 -18.04
C LYS A 104 -13.12 -10.30 -17.43
N ASN A 105 -13.93 -11.13 -18.09
CA ASN A 105 -15.29 -11.49 -17.63
C ASN A 105 -15.37 -11.90 -16.14
N LYS A 106 -14.42 -12.71 -15.64
CA LYS A 106 -14.38 -13.11 -14.21
C LYS A 106 -14.14 -11.94 -13.27
N GLU A 107 -13.42 -10.91 -13.71
CA GLU A 107 -13.12 -9.70 -12.95
C GLU A 107 -14.33 -8.77 -12.88
N HIS A 108 -15.17 -8.74 -13.93
CA HIS A 108 -16.47 -8.04 -13.88
C HIS A 108 -17.35 -8.60 -12.76
N ASP A 109 -17.43 -9.93 -12.64
CA ASP A 109 -18.21 -10.58 -11.59
C ASP A 109 -17.65 -10.32 -10.19
N PHE A 110 -16.32 -10.30 -10.05
CA PHE A 110 -15.65 -9.95 -8.79
C PHE A 110 -15.93 -8.50 -8.39
N LEU A 111 -15.79 -7.55 -9.30
CA LEU A 111 -16.01 -6.12 -9.05
C LEU A 111 -17.46 -5.81 -8.66
N ARG A 112 -18.42 -6.44 -9.35
CA ARG A 112 -19.86 -6.32 -9.04
C ARG A 112 -20.21 -6.85 -7.64
N LYS A 113 -19.49 -7.87 -7.16
CA LYS A 113 -19.69 -8.45 -5.81
C LYS A 113 -19.00 -7.63 -4.72
N ALA A 114 -17.80 -7.14 -4.98
CA ALA A 114 -16.94 -6.50 -3.98
C ALA A 114 -17.13 -4.97 -3.89
N SER A 115 -17.82 -4.34 -4.84
CA SER A 115 -17.99 -2.89 -4.91
C SER A 115 -19.29 -2.48 -5.63
N PRO A 116 -19.76 -1.23 -5.47
CA PRO A 116 -20.91 -0.72 -6.22
C PRO A 116 -20.58 -0.31 -7.66
N TYR A 117 -19.33 -0.48 -8.10
CA TYR A 117 -18.86 -0.02 -9.42
C TYR A 117 -18.87 -1.17 -10.41
N GLN A 118 -19.33 -0.89 -11.63
CA GLN A 118 -19.18 -1.82 -12.74
C GLN A 118 -17.80 -1.66 -13.37
N ALA A 119 -17.24 -2.77 -13.86
CA ALA A 119 -15.94 -2.76 -14.53
C ALA A 119 -15.90 -1.81 -15.74
N THR A 120 -17.04 -1.63 -16.44
CA THR A 120 -17.20 -0.72 -17.58
C THR A 120 -17.09 0.76 -17.23
N ASP A 121 -17.30 1.10 -15.96
CA ASP A 121 -17.24 2.48 -15.48
C ASP A 121 -15.87 2.81 -14.86
N LEU A 122 -14.95 1.84 -14.84
CA LEU A 122 -13.66 1.96 -14.17
C LEU A 122 -12.53 2.14 -15.19
N TYR A 123 -11.82 3.24 -15.07
CA TYR A 123 -10.73 3.62 -15.95
C TYR A 123 -9.42 3.71 -15.14
N PRO A 124 -8.28 3.30 -15.71
CA PRO A 124 -6.99 3.54 -15.07
C PRO A 124 -6.75 5.06 -14.99
N LYS A 125 -6.51 5.57 -13.78
CA LYS A 125 -6.31 7.01 -13.53
C LYS A 125 -4.90 7.32 -13.01
N ILE A 126 -4.35 6.47 -12.15
CA ILE A 126 -3.03 6.69 -11.54
C ILE A 126 -2.23 5.39 -11.57
N TRP A 127 -1.04 5.44 -12.15
CA TRP A 127 -0.01 4.43 -11.98
C TRP A 127 0.91 4.85 -10.84
N SER A 128 1.23 3.92 -9.95
CA SER A 128 2.09 4.18 -8.80
C SER A 128 3.08 3.06 -8.57
N THR A 129 4.34 3.43 -8.43
CA THR A 129 5.46 2.52 -8.19
C THR A 129 6.14 2.85 -6.87
N PHE A 130 6.75 1.87 -6.23
CA PHE A 130 7.66 2.07 -5.10
C PHE A 130 8.47 0.80 -4.83
N ASN A 131 9.60 0.96 -4.15
CA ASN A 131 10.40 -0.14 -3.62
C ASN A 131 10.14 -0.30 -2.13
N ARG A 132 9.92 -1.53 -1.66
CA ARG A 132 9.55 -1.82 -0.28
C ARG A 132 10.54 -2.75 0.39
N ILE A 133 11.03 -2.32 1.55
CA ILE A 133 11.65 -3.19 2.56
C ILE A 133 10.57 -3.55 3.59
N THR A 134 10.57 -4.80 4.05
CA THR A 134 9.67 -5.25 5.12
C THR A 134 10.50 -5.75 6.30
N LEU A 135 10.24 -5.19 7.47
CA LEU A 135 10.82 -5.63 8.73
C LEU A 135 9.71 -6.25 9.61
N VAL A 136 10.10 -7.22 10.42
CA VAL A 136 9.25 -7.84 11.44
C VAL A 136 10.05 -7.84 12.74
N ASP A 137 9.40 -7.50 13.86
CA ASP A 137 10.07 -7.60 15.15
C ASP A 137 10.40 -9.07 15.48
N ASN A 138 11.41 -9.31 16.30
CA ASN A 138 11.85 -10.68 16.63
C ASN A 138 10.77 -11.52 17.35
N ASN A 139 9.74 -10.87 17.91
CA ASN A 139 8.59 -11.53 18.54
C ASN A 139 7.38 -11.69 17.59
N PHE A 140 7.48 -11.29 16.32
CA PHE A 140 6.41 -11.38 15.31
C PHE A 140 5.10 -10.69 15.70
N THR A 141 5.17 -9.65 16.52
CA THR A 141 4.02 -8.87 16.99
C THR A 141 3.76 -7.60 16.16
N GLU A 142 4.76 -7.17 15.40
CA GLU A 142 4.77 -5.96 14.60
C GLU A 142 5.38 -6.21 13.22
N ARG A 143 4.81 -5.56 12.22
CA ARG A 143 5.41 -5.45 10.89
C ARG A 143 5.58 -4.00 10.49
N VAL A 144 6.78 -3.66 10.05
CA VAL A 144 7.13 -2.36 9.49
C VAL A 144 7.34 -2.51 8.00
N THR A 145 6.79 -1.60 7.20
CA THR A 145 7.12 -1.52 5.76
C THR A 145 7.68 -0.15 5.45
N ILE A 146 8.80 -0.13 4.74
CA ILE A 146 9.54 1.08 4.36
C ILE A 146 9.44 1.18 2.84
N ASP A 147 8.67 2.14 2.36
CA ASP A 147 8.53 2.45 0.94
C ASP A 147 9.50 3.56 0.55
N THR A 148 10.28 3.32 -0.50
CA THR A 148 11.29 4.23 -1.06
C THR A 148 11.00 4.48 -2.53
N PHE A 149 11.45 5.63 -3.03
CA PHE A 149 11.25 6.07 -4.42
C PHE A 149 9.77 5.98 -4.87
N PRO A 150 8.80 6.51 -4.10
CA PRO A 150 7.43 6.49 -4.54
C PRO A 150 7.26 7.33 -5.81
N GLY A 151 6.85 6.66 -6.89
CA GLY A 151 6.55 7.24 -8.19
C GLY A 151 5.04 7.28 -8.44
N PHE A 152 4.60 8.32 -9.14
CA PHE A 152 3.22 8.51 -9.56
C PHE A 152 3.16 9.02 -10.98
N LYS A 153 2.23 8.48 -11.75
CA LYS A 153 2.01 8.85 -13.14
C LYS A 153 0.51 8.88 -13.43
N ASN A 154 0.08 9.85 -14.23
CA ASN A 154 -1.22 9.86 -14.91
C ASN A 154 -0.99 10.01 -16.42
N LYS A 155 -2.02 10.40 -17.19
CA LYS A 155 -1.89 10.57 -18.64
C LYS A 155 -0.94 11.72 -19.04
N ASP A 156 -0.83 12.74 -18.21
CA ASP A 156 -0.22 14.02 -18.56
C ASP A 156 1.08 14.31 -17.79
N HIS A 157 1.26 13.65 -16.64
CA HIS A 157 2.31 13.95 -15.68
C HIS A 157 2.91 12.68 -15.08
N GLU A 158 4.19 12.76 -14.75
CA GLU A 158 4.94 11.73 -14.06
C GLU A 158 5.90 12.39 -13.06
N VAL A 159 6.01 11.82 -11.87
CA VAL A 159 6.87 12.31 -10.80
C VAL A 159 7.41 11.14 -9.99
N VAL A 160 8.66 11.23 -9.57
CA VAL A 160 9.27 10.34 -8.58
C VAL A 160 9.76 11.20 -7.42
N LEU A 161 9.45 10.77 -6.20
CA LEU A 161 9.84 11.48 -4.98
C LEU A 161 11.05 10.79 -4.35
N ASP A 162 12.23 10.94 -4.97
CA ASP A 162 13.47 10.21 -4.63
C ASP A 162 13.95 10.40 -3.19
N ASN A 163 13.58 11.53 -2.58
CA ASN A 163 13.95 11.89 -1.23
C ASN A 163 12.89 11.53 -0.19
N LEU A 164 11.73 11.03 -0.60
CA LEU A 164 10.66 10.63 0.32
C LEU A 164 10.77 9.16 0.68
N VAL A 165 10.71 8.87 1.98
CA VAL A 165 10.51 7.53 2.53
C VAL A 165 9.22 7.51 3.32
N ILE A 166 8.39 6.50 3.08
CA ILE A 166 7.14 6.28 3.81
C ILE A 166 7.27 5.02 4.66
N ILE A 167 7.22 5.17 5.98
CA ILE A 167 7.28 4.05 6.92
C ILE A 167 5.89 3.80 7.48
N GLU A 168 5.37 2.59 7.27
CA GLU A 168 4.08 2.12 7.80
C GLU A 168 4.33 1.05 8.87
N VAL A 169 3.85 1.31 10.09
CA VAL A 169 3.98 0.42 11.25
C VAL A 169 2.63 -0.22 11.53
N LYS A 170 2.58 -1.56 11.55
CA LYS A 170 1.36 -2.36 11.77
C LYS A 170 1.49 -3.20 13.02
N GLN A 171 0.68 -2.90 14.01
CA GLN A 171 0.71 -3.56 15.33
C GLN A 171 -0.69 -3.92 15.83
N SER A 172 -0.78 -4.90 16.72
CA SER A 172 -2.00 -5.18 17.48
C SER A 172 -2.33 -4.02 18.44
N LYS A 173 -3.62 -3.74 18.67
CA LYS A 173 -4.06 -2.65 19.58
C LYS A 173 -3.59 -2.82 21.04
N ALA A 174 -3.20 -4.01 21.44
CA ALA A 174 -2.84 -4.33 22.83
C ALA A 174 -1.36 -4.04 23.18
N ASN A 175 -0.55 -3.60 22.21
CA ASN A 175 0.90 -3.48 22.40
C ASN A 175 1.31 -2.07 22.85
N LYS A 176 2.40 -2.02 23.63
CA LYS A 176 3.10 -0.78 24.01
C LYS A 176 3.57 -0.01 22.76
N PRO A 177 3.87 1.30 22.85
CA PRO A 177 4.37 2.06 21.71
C PRO A 177 5.63 1.40 21.15
N ALA A 178 5.54 0.92 19.92
CA ALA A 178 6.61 0.21 19.25
C ALA A 178 7.90 1.03 19.20
N LEU A 179 9.05 0.35 19.35
CA LEU A 179 10.39 0.97 19.30
C LEU A 179 10.54 1.86 18.07
N VAL A 180 10.12 1.38 16.90
CA VAL A 180 10.11 2.15 15.65
C VAL A 180 9.35 3.47 15.77
N THR A 181 8.23 3.53 16.49
CA THR A 181 7.48 4.78 16.68
C THR A 181 8.24 5.77 17.55
N GLN A 182 9.01 5.28 18.53
CA GLN A 182 9.84 6.11 19.40
C GLN A 182 11.05 6.67 18.62
N VAL A 183 11.77 5.81 17.91
CA VAL A 183 12.89 6.19 17.03
C VAL A 183 12.46 7.24 16.01
N LEU A 184 11.30 7.04 15.37
CA LEU A 184 10.76 7.99 14.39
C LEU A 184 10.34 9.33 14.99
N SER A 185 9.87 9.34 16.24
CA SER A 185 9.48 10.59 16.90
C SER A 185 10.68 11.44 17.33
N ALA A 186 11.85 10.82 17.53
CA ALA A 186 13.10 11.50 17.86
C ALA A 186 13.78 12.17 16.64
N HIS A 187 13.32 11.89 15.42
CA HIS A 187 13.90 12.39 14.17
C HIS A 187 12.91 13.26 13.36
N LYS A 188 11.87 13.77 14.02
CA LYS A 188 10.97 14.81 13.48
C LYS A 188 11.57 16.19 13.70
#